data_AF-A0A929C9E7-F1
#
_entry.id   AF-A0A929C9E7-F1
#
_cell.length_a   1.000
_cell.length_b   1.000
_cell.length_c   1.000
_cell.angle_alpha   90.00
_cell.angle_beta   90.00
_cell.angle_gamma   90.00
#
_symmetry.space_group_name_H-M   'P 1'
#
loop_
_entity.id
_entity.type
_entity.pdbx_description
1 polymer ?
#
loop_
_entity_poly.entity_id
_entity_poly.type
_entity_poly.pdbx_seq_one_letter_code
_entity_poly.pdbx_strand_id
1 'polypeptide(L)'
;MALHIIETIGHIEKKEILKSIGYSDLVLESEHPFPGYHGTTVPDQDNPRSLFLLSRTKYTDEFIIRSIKAVKQKHSFTFDGTPARVFFKNSMVQSIRIKNLSNYEEVPAILKAFKDEGIAFIPGKNAKPYSGLIRVTKYFLMTVINESTLQDNEDASMKYFQVPVKLDWDEFFEMTTHVRNNIDNTNWDAALATIYRKTGIEDYIRIYNDQNSETEVLDKIREKYLQEISKFIGNKE
;
A
#
# COMPACT_ATOMS: atom_id res chain seq x y z
N MET A 1 -8.50 9.10 29.90
CA MET A 1 -8.36 10.12 28.83
C MET A 1 -9.14 9.62 27.63
N ALA A 2 -9.85 10.50 26.91
CA ALA A 2 -10.52 10.09 25.67
C ALA A 2 -9.45 9.79 24.60
N LEU A 3 -9.57 8.65 23.93
CA LEU A 3 -8.74 8.30 22.79
C LEU A 3 -9.01 9.30 21.66
N HIS A 4 -7.98 9.99 21.16
CA HIS A 4 -8.11 10.84 20.00
C HIS A 4 -8.00 9.97 18.75
N ILE A 5 -9.14 9.80 18.07
CA ILE A 5 -9.27 9.00 16.85
C ILE A 5 -9.23 9.91 15.62
N ILE A 6 -8.53 9.46 14.59
CA ILE A 6 -8.48 10.05 13.26
C ILE A 6 -9.15 9.09 12.28
N GLU A 7 -10.19 9.55 11.60
CA GLU A 7 -10.79 8.90 10.44
C GLU A 7 -10.56 9.77 9.21
N THR A 8 -9.88 9.26 8.19
CA THR A 8 -9.57 10.03 6.97
C THR A 8 -9.19 9.13 5.79
N ILE A 9 -8.87 9.73 4.65
CA ILE A 9 -8.36 9.06 3.45
C ILE A 9 -6.91 9.46 3.19
N GLY A 10 -6.21 8.59 2.48
CA GLY A 10 -4.89 8.89 1.95
C GLY A 10 -4.38 7.77 1.05
N HIS A 11 -3.06 7.66 0.95
CA HIS A 11 -2.43 6.65 0.13
C HIS A 11 -1.26 6.00 0.85
N ILE A 12 -1.00 4.74 0.49
CA ILE A 12 0.23 4.01 0.81
C ILE A 12 0.97 3.76 -0.49
N GLU A 13 2.26 4.09 -0.52
CA GLU A 13 3.16 3.79 -1.63
C GLU A 13 4.21 2.76 -1.22
N LYS A 14 4.36 1.71 -2.03
CA LYS A 14 5.29 0.62 -1.79
C LYS A 14 5.76 -0.04 -3.09
N LYS A 15 7.02 -0.47 -3.14
CA LYS A 15 7.56 -1.30 -4.24
C LYS A 15 7.48 -2.79 -3.88
N GLU A 16 6.91 -3.59 -4.77
CA GLU A 16 6.75 -5.04 -4.61
C GLU A 16 7.10 -5.77 -5.91
N ILE A 17 7.30 -7.09 -5.83
CA ILE A 17 7.43 -7.92 -7.03
C ILE A 17 6.04 -8.26 -7.56
N LEU A 18 5.77 -7.88 -8.80
CA LEU A 18 4.51 -8.06 -9.49
C LEU A 18 4.65 -9.02 -10.67
N LYS A 19 3.69 -9.92 -10.84
CA LYS A 19 3.60 -10.82 -12.00
C LYS A 19 2.20 -10.82 -12.61
N SER A 20 2.09 -11.12 -13.91
CA SER A 20 0.79 -11.36 -14.53
C SER A 20 0.27 -12.76 -14.22
N ILE A 21 -1.04 -12.89 -13.98
CA ILE A 21 -1.69 -14.16 -13.64
C ILE A 21 -2.58 -14.76 -14.76
N GLY A 22 -2.37 -14.34 -16.00
CA GLY A 22 -2.83 -15.09 -17.18
C GLY A 22 -4.32 -14.98 -17.56
N TYR A 23 -5.05 -13.97 -17.08
CA TYR A 23 -6.44 -13.73 -17.51
C TYR A 23 -6.55 -12.99 -18.85
N SER A 24 -7.78 -12.91 -19.38
CA SER A 24 -8.11 -12.19 -20.61
C SER A 24 -7.86 -10.68 -20.51
N ASP A 25 -7.96 -10.11 -19.31
CA ASP A 25 -7.53 -8.74 -18.98
C ASP A 25 -6.26 -8.79 -18.13
N LEU A 26 -5.49 -7.69 -18.14
CA LEU A 26 -4.24 -7.59 -17.41
C LEU A 26 -4.51 -7.47 -15.91
N VAL A 27 -4.29 -8.58 -15.22
CA VAL A 27 -4.27 -8.66 -13.76
C VAL A 27 -2.85 -8.96 -13.32
N LEU A 28 -2.35 -8.14 -12.40
CA LEU A 28 -1.07 -8.37 -11.74
C LEU A 28 -1.31 -8.85 -10.31
N GLU A 29 -0.43 -9.70 -9.80
CA GLU A 29 -0.41 -10.13 -8.41
C GLU A 29 0.93 -9.75 -7.76
N SER A 30 0.86 -9.35 -6.49
CA SER A 30 2.05 -9.21 -5.64
C SER A 30 2.52 -10.54 -5.05
N GLU A 31 3.79 -10.89 -5.30
CA GLU A 31 4.39 -12.14 -4.82
C GLU A 31 4.84 -12.10 -3.37
N HIS A 32 5.21 -10.93 -2.82
CA HIS A 32 5.69 -10.78 -1.43
C HIS A 32 5.43 -9.36 -0.91
N PRO A 33 4.31 -9.12 -0.21
CA PRO A 33 3.94 -7.77 0.22
C PRO A 33 4.78 -7.26 1.40
N PHE A 34 5.79 -7.99 1.91
CA PHE A 34 6.69 -7.57 3.00
C PHE A 34 8.13 -8.10 2.78
N PRO A 35 8.90 -7.53 1.83
CA PRO A 35 10.27 -7.97 1.57
C PRO A 35 11.17 -7.69 2.79
N GLY A 36 11.76 -8.73 3.37
CA GLY A 36 12.62 -8.64 4.57
C GLY A 36 12.03 -9.28 5.83
N TYR A 37 10.78 -9.74 5.79
CA TYR A 37 10.19 -10.56 6.85
C TYR A 37 10.55 -12.04 6.65
N HIS A 38 11.31 -12.62 7.58
CA HIS A 38 11.75 -14.02 7.56
C HIS A 38 10.78 -14.96 8.31
N GLY A 39 9.48 -14.78 8.14
CA GLY A 39 8.49 -15.74 8.66
C GLY A 39 8.49 -17.02 7.82
N THR A 40 9.26 -18.03 8.22
CA THR A 40 9.43 -19.32 7.52
C THR A 40 8.24 -20.30 7.66
N THR A 41 7.01 -19.82 7.89
CA THR A 41 5.92 -20.69 8.38
C THR A 41 4.53 -20.35 7.84
N VAL A 42 4.42 -19.90 6.59
CA VAL A 42 3.12 -19.90 5.90
C VAL A 42 3.26 -20.74 4.63
N PRO A 43 2.48 -21.83 4.48
CA PRO A 43 2.42 -22.59 3.24
C PRO A 43 2.13 -21.65 2.06
N ASP A 44 2.51 -22.05 0.84
CA ASP A 44 1.98 -21.42 -0.37
C ASP A 44 0.46 -21.34 -0.23
N GLN A 45 -0.06 -20.12 -0.05
CA GLN A 45 -1.49 -19.92 0.06
C GLN A 45 -2.11 -20.11 -1.32
N ASP A 46 -3.08 -21.00 -1.43
CA ASP A 46 -3.87 -21.22 -2.65
C ASP A 46 -4.78 -20.01 -3.00
N ASN A 47 -4.80 -18.98 -2.14
CA ASN A 47 -5.64 -17.80 -2.29
C ASN A 47 -4.87 -16.62 -2.88
N PRO A 48 -5.49 -15.82 -3.78
CA PRO A 48 -4.89 -14.60 -4.31
C PRO A 48 -4.52 -13.61 -3.22
N ARG A 49 -3.30 -13.05 -3.27
CA ARG A 49 -2.83 -12.10 -2.24
C ARG A 49 -3.40 -10.70 -2.45
N SER A 50 -2.73 -9.91 -3.27
CA SER A 50 -3.18 -8.59 -3.70
C SER A 50 -3.14 -8.58 -5.22
N LEU A 51 -4.33 -8.53 -5.80
CA LEU A 51 -4.52 -8.45 -7.24
C LEU A 51 -4.70 -7.00 -7.65
N PHE A 52 -4.19 -6.64 -8.83
CA PHE A 52 -4.31 -5.32 -9.42
C PHE A 52 -4.90 -5.47 -10.82
N LEU A 53 -6.13 -4.99 -11.00
CA LEU A 53 -6.85 -5.04 -12.26
C LEU A 53 -6.54 -3.74 -13.00
N LEU A 54 -5.68 -3.77 -14.02
CA LEU A 54 -5.15 -2.56 -14.66
C LEU A 54 -6.15 -1.98 -15.66
N SER A 55 -6.58 -0.74 -15.44
CA SER A 55 -7.51 -0.05 -16.31
C SER A 55 -6.81 0.54 -17.53
N ARG A 56 -7.50 0.52 -18.67
CA ARG A 56 -7.03 1.09 -19.94
C ARG A 56 -7.08 2.61 -19.94
N THR A 57 -8.06 3.16 -19.25
CA THR A 57 -8.29 4.60 -19.12
C THR A 57 -8.05 5.04 -17.67
N LYS A 58 -7.81 6.34 -17.49
CA LYS A 58 -7.76 6.94 -16.16
C LYS A 58 -9.18 7.23 -15.69
N TYR A 59 -9.54 6.66 -14.55
CA TYR A 59 -10.79 6.97 -13.84
C TYR A 59 -10.45 7.77 -12.58
N THR A 60 -11.42 8.55 -12.09
CA THR A 60 -11.29 9.16 -10.77
C THR A 60 -11.39 8.08 -9.69
N ASP A 61 -10.73 8.30 -8.55
CA ASP A 61 -10.87 7.42 -7.39
C ASP A 61 -12.36 7.31 -6.98
N GLU A 62 -13.12 8.41 -7.02
CA GLU A 62 -14.57 8.40 -6.74
C GLU A 62 -15.35 7.43 -7.64
N PHE A 63 -15.07 7.44 -8.96
CA PHE A 63 -15.74 6.53 -9.89
C PHE A 63 -15.44 5.07 -9.53
N ILE A 64 -14.16 4.73 -9.30
CA ILE A 64 -13.76 3.37 -8.91
C ILE A 64 -14.42 2.95 -7.59
N ILE A 65 -14.47 3.84 -6.59
CA ILE A 65 -15.10 3.56 -5.28
C ILE A 65 -16.60 3.27 -5.45
N ARG A 66 -17.30 4.06 -6.26
CA ARG A 66 -18.71 3.82 -6.58
C ARG A 66 -18.90 2.50 -7.32
N SER A 67 -18.05 2.17 -8.29
CA SER A 67 -18.10 0.89 -9.00
C SER A 67 -17.84 -0.30 -8.08
N ILE A 68 -16.87 -0.22 -7.16
CA ILE A 68 -16.61 -1.28 -6.16
C ILE A 68 -17.87 -1.52 -5.32
N LYS A 69 -18.50 -0.43 -4.84
CA LYS A 69 -19.74 -0.51 -4.07
C LYS A 69 -20.86 -1.16 -4.88
N ALA A 70 -21.05 -0.74 -6.13
CA ALA A 70 -22.08 -1.29 -7.01
C ALA A 70 -21.87 -2.78 -7.31
N VAL A 71 -20.63 -3.21 -7.60
CA VAL A 71 -20.29 -4.62 -7.82
C VAL A 71 -20.58 -5.45 -6.58
N LYS A 72 -20.17 -5.00 -5.38
CA LYS A 72 -20.45 -5.71 -4.12
C LYS A 72 -21.95 -5.76 -3.75
N GLN A 73 -22.76 -4.83 -4.27
CA GLN A 73 -24.21 -4.82 -4.04
C GLN A 73 -24.97 -5.72 -5.02
N LYS A 74 -24.53 -5.77 -6.29
CA LYS A 74 -25.16 -6.55 -7.35
C LYS A 74 -24.76 -8.03 -7.33
N HIS A 75 -23.61 -8.34 -6.74
CA HIS A 75 -23.02 -9.67 -6.73
C HIS A 75 -22.60 -10.06 -5.32
N SER A 76 -22.64 -11.35 -5.00
CA SER A 76 -22.25 -11.89 -3.69
C SER A 76 -20.73 -12.09 -3.53
N PHE A 77 -19.91 -11.30 -4.22
CA PHE A 77 -18.46 -11.42 -4.12
C PHE A 77 -17.96 -10.95 -2.76
N THR A 78 -17.02 -11.70 -2.19
CA THR A 78 -16.33 -11.32 -0.94
C THR A 78 -14.91 -10.90 -1.29
N PHE A 79 -14.67 -9.59 -1.35
CA PHE A 79 -13.35 -9.01 -1.54
C PHE A 79 -13.27 -7.59 -0.97
N ASP A 80 -12.04 -7.13 -0.74
CA ASP A 80 -11.72 -5.75 -0.41
C ASP A 80 -11.15 -5.03 -1.63
N GLY A 81 -11.93 -4.08 -2.14
CA GLY A 81 -11.59 -3.29 -3.32
C GLY A 81 -11.18 -1.88 -2.94
N THR A 82 -10.15 -1.34 -3.60
CA THR A 82 -9.77 0.07 -3.46
C THR A 82 -9.12 0.60 -4.74
N PRO A 83 -9.23 1.91 -5.05
CA PRO A 83 -8.42 2.52 -6.09
C PRO A 83 -6.93 2.30 -5.83
N ALA A 84 -6.20 1.96 -6.88
CA ALA A 84 -4.75 1.82 -6.83
C ALA A 84 -4.11 2.28 -8.13
N ARG A 85 -2.80 2.49 -8.11
CA ARG A 85 -1.98 2.71 -9.29
C ARG A 85 -0.76 1.82 -9.20
N VAL A 86 -0.35 1.27 -10.34
CA VAL A 86 0.80 0.40 -10.45
C VAL A 86 1.74 0.94 -11.53
N PHE A 87 3.03 1.01 -11.21
CA PHE A 87 4.04 1.31 -12.21
C PHE A 87 4.16 0.14 -13.18
N PHE A 88 3.75 0.37 -14.42
CA PHE A 88 3.77 -0.63 -15.48
C PHE A 88 4.17 0.06 -16.79
N LYS A 89 5.17 -0.51 -17.47
CA LYS A 89 5.73 0.03 -18.73
C LYS A 89 6.04 1.52 -18.66
N ASN A 90 6.85 1.90 -17.68
CA ASN A 90 7.39 3.26 -17.51
C ASN A 90 6.34 4.33 -17.15
N SER A 91 5.18 3.94 -16.60
CA SER A 91 4.18 4.90 -16.13
C SER A 91 3.33 4.34 -14.99
N MET A 92 2.77 5.22 -14.16
CA MET A 92 1.75 4.84 -13.19
C MET A 92 0.41 4.63 -13.90
N VAL A 93 -0.03 3.37 -13.96
CA VAL A 93 -1.29 2.95 -14.58
C VAL A 93 -2.35 2.83 -13.51
N GLN A 94 -3.55 3.36 -13.76
CA GLN A 94 -4.69 3.23 -12.85
C GLN A 94 -5.13 1.77 -12.76
N SER A 95 -5.55 1.35 -11.58
CA SER A 95 -5.97 -0.01 -11.30
C SER A 95 -7.00 -0.04 -10.16
N ILE A 96 -7.60 -1.22 -9.99
CA ILE A 96 -8.36 -1.56 -8.80
C ILE A 96 -7.56 -2.62 -8.06
N ARG A 97 -7.18 -2.37 -6.81
CA ARG A 97 -6.61 -3.41 -5.95
C ARG A 97 -7.73 -4.24 -5.36
N ILE A 98 -7.62 -5.56 -5.45
CA ILE A 98 -8.51 -6.54 -4.85
C ILE A 98 -7.70 -7.38 -3.87
N LYS A 99 -8.18 -7.49 -2.63
CA LYS A 99 -7.63 -8.34 -1.56
C LYS A 99 -8.72 -9.25 -0.98
N ASN A 100 -8.29 -10.23 -0.19
CA ASN A 100 -9.17 -11.14 0.55
C ASN A 100 -10.14 -11.90 -0.37
N LEU A 101 -9.65 -12.25 -1.57
CA LEU A 101 -10.38 -13.09 -2.50
C LEU A 101 -10.13 -14.56 -2.14
N SER A 102 -11.20 -15.35 -2.11
CA SER A 102 -11.14 -16.75 -1.63
C SER A 102 -10.48 -17.70 -2.62
N ASN A 103 -10.47 -17.39 -3.93
CA ASN A 103 -9.90 -18.23 -4.97
C ASN A 103 -9.71 -17.42 -6.27
N TYR A 104 -8.90 -17.95 -7.19
CA TYR A 104 -8.62 -17.36 -8.50
C TYR A 104 -9.79 -17.48 -9.49
N GLU A 105 -10.73 -18.39 -9.28
CA GLU A 105 -11.83 -18.68 -10.21
C GLU A 105 -12.86 -17.55 -10.26
N GLU A 106 -12.94 -16.72 -9.21
CA GLU A 106 -13.83 -15.55 -9.16
C GLU A 106 -13.35 -14.38 -10.02
N VAL A 107 -12.06 -14.30 -10.36
CA VAL A 107 -11.46 -13.14 -11.04
C VAL A 107 -12.14 -12.81 -12.39
N PRO A 108 -12.43 -13.77 -13.29
CA PRO A 108 -13.15 -13.48 -14.53
C PRO A 108 -14.54 -12.87 -14.31
N ALA A 109 -15.27 -13.34 -13.28
CA ALA A 109 -16.60 -12.83 -12.96
C ALA A 109 -16.52 -11.41 -12.38
N ILE A 110 -15.52 -11.13 -11.54
CA ILE A 110 -15.24 -9.79 -11.01
C ILE A 110 -14.85 -8.81 -12.13
N LEU A 111 -13.96 -9.22 -13.04
CA LEU A 111 -13.59 -8.42 -14.21
C LEU A 111 -14.81 -8.08 -15.07
N LYS A 112 -15.69 -9.06 -15.30
CA LYS A 112 -16.94 -8.83 -16.03
C LYS A 112 -17.85 -7.83 -15.29
N ALA A 113 -18.04 -7.99 -13.98
CA ALA A 113 -18.87 -7.09 -13.19
C ALA A 113 -18.37 -5.64 -13.25
N PHE A 114 -17.06 -5.42 -13.16
CA PHE A 114 -16.49 -4.07 -13.32
C PHE A 114 -16.63 -3.53 -14.75
N LYS A 115 -16.54 -4.37 -15.78
CA LYS A 115 -16.83 -3.97 -17.17
C LYS A 115 -18.29 -3.53 -17.33
N ASP A 116 -19.22 -4.22 -16.69
CA ASP A 116 -20.64 -3.86 -16.67
C ASP A 116 -20.88 -2.50 -15.96
N GLU A 117 -20.01 -2.11 -15.01
CA GLU A 117 -19.97 -0.75 -14.42
C GLU A 117 -19.23 0.29 -15.28
N GLY A 118 -18.76 -0.08 -16.48
CA GLY A 118 -18.09 0.83 -17.42
C GLY A 118 -16.57 0.94 -17.27
N ILE A 119 -15.93 0.02 -16.52
CA ILE A 119 -14.46 -0.02 -16.40
C ILE A 119 -13.86 -0.82 -17.55
N ALA A 120 -13.03 -0.14 -18.35
CA ALA A 120 -12.25 -0.75 -19.42
C ALA A 120 -10.88 -1.19 -18.90
N PHE A 121 -10.53 -2.47 -19.09
CA PHE A 121 -9.23 -3.02 -18.70
C PHE A 121 -8.25 -3.11 -19.87
N ILE A 122 -6.96 -3.10 -19.54
CA ILE A 122 -5.88 -3.42 -20.48
C ILE A 122 -6.01 -4.90 -20.84
N PRO A 123 -5.91 -5.31 -22.12
CA PRO A 123 -5.93 -6.72 -22.49
C PRO A 123 -4.79 -7.50 -21.81
N GLY A 124 -5.06 -8.74 -21.44
CA GLY A 124 -4.12 -9.64 -20.79
C GLY A 124 -2.82 -9.78 -21.59
N LYS A 125 -1.70 -9.67 -20.88
CA LYS A 125 -0.36 -9.90 -21.42
C LYS A 125 0.46 -10.62 -20.38
N ASN A 126 1.23 -11.61 -20.82
CA ASN A 126 2.23 -12.24 -19.97
C ASN A 126 3.32 -11.21 -19.67
N ALA A 127 3.45 -10.84 -18.41
CA ALA A 127 4.52 -10.03 -17.87
C ALA A 127 5.33 -10.90 -16.92
N LYS A 128 6.64 -11.04 -17.18
CA LYS A 128 7.56 -11.68 -16.24
C LYS A 128 7.53 -10.93 -14.90
N PRO A 129 7.81 -11.59 -13.78
CA PRO A 129 7.95 -10.93 -12.48
C PRO A 129 8.88 -9.71 -12.58
N TYR A 130 8.44 -8.57 -12.05
CA TYR A 130 9.18 -7.33 -12.09
C TYR A 130 8.93 -6.51 -10.81
N SER A 131 9.88 -5.66 -10.45
CA SER A 131 9.73 -4.76 -9.31
C SER A 131 8.95 -3.52 -9.72
N GLY A 132 7.75 -3.32 -9.15
CA GLY A 132 6.83 -2.23 -9.48
C GLY A 132 6.45 -1.40 -8.27
N LEU A 133 6.46 -0.07 -8.42
CA LEU A 133 5.90 0.85 -7.44
C LEU A 133 4.37 0.80 -7.48
N ILE A 134 3.75 0.67 -6.32
CA ILE A 134 2.31 0.56 -6.14
C ILE A 134 1.89 1.72 -5.24
N ARG A 135 0.82 2.41 -5.61
CA ARG A 135 0.14 3.40 -4.78
C ARG A 135 -1.28 2.95 -4.55
N VAL A 136 -1.70 2.77 -3.31
CA VAL A 136 -3.05 2.31 -2.97
C VAL A 136 -3.75 3.36 -2.12
N THR A 137 -5.00 3.68 -2.46
CA THR A 137 -5.85 4.46 -1.59
C THR A 137 -6.20 3.65 -0.32
N LYS A 138 -6.00 4.26 0.84
CA LYS A 138 -6.35 3.69 2.15
C LYS A 138 -7.31 4.62 2.88
N TYR A 139 -8.34 4.02 3.45
CA TYR A 139 -9.20 4.65 4.45
C TYR A 139 -8.56 4.36 5.80
N PHE A 140 -8.14 5.40 6.50
CA PHE A 140 -7.44 5.29 7.76
C PHE A 140 -8.43 5.46 8.90
N LEU A 141 -8.38 4.54 9.84
CA LEU A 141 -8.91 4.69 11.18
C LEU A 141 -7.72 4.52 12.13
N MET A 142 -7.31 5.58 12.81
CA MET A 142 -6.08 5.60 13.59
C MET A 142 -6.27 6.22 14.97
N THR A 143 -5.49 5.77 15.93
CA THR A 143 -5.38 6.38 17.25
C THR A 143 -4.11 7.24 17.31
N VAL A 144 -4.22 8.46 17.79
CA VAL A 144 -3.06 9.32 18.07
C VAL A 144 -2.36 8.80 19.33
N ILE A 145 -1.11 8.36 19.18
CA ILE A 145 -0.28 7.91 20.30
C ILE A 145 0.47 9.09 20.93
N ASN A 146 1.04 9.94 20.09
CA ASN A 146 1.66 11.21 20.46
C ASN A 146 1.59 12.18 19.26
N GLU A 147 2.17 13.38 19.38
CA GLU A 147 2.10 14.42 18.34
C GLU A 147 2.59 13.97 16.97
N SER A 148 3.52 13.01 16.92
CA SER A 148 4.15 12.57 15.67
C SER A 148 3.80 11.14 15.26
N THR A 149 3.14 10.36 16.13
CA THR A 149 2.92 8.93 15.95
C THR A 149 1.45 8.56 16.01
N LEU A 150 1.00 7.84 14.98
CA LEU A 150 -0.35 7.29 14.84
C LEU A 150 -0.27 5.76 14.83
N GLN A 151 -1.27 5.09 15.39
CA GLN A 151 -1.43 3.63 15.30
C GLN A 151 -2.67 3.30 14.47
N ASP A 152 -2.55 2.32 13.58
CA ASP A 152 -3.69 1.80 12.82
C ASP A 152 -4.63 1.03 13.75
N ASN A 153 -5.93 1.32 13.67
CA ASN A 153 -6.94 0.64 14.49
C ASN A 153 -7.42 -0.68 13.86
N GLU A 154 -7.17 -0.89 12.56
CA GLU A 154 -7.50 -2.15 11.88
C GLU A 154 -6.36 -3.16 12.01
N ASP A 155 -5.12 -2.68 12.11
CA ASP A 155 -3.92 -3.52 12.28
C ASP A 155 -2.92 -2.88 13.25
N ALA A 156 -2.94 -3.30 14.51
CA ALA A 156 -2.07 -2.75 15.56
C ALA A 156 -0.55 -2.93 15.28
N SER A 157 -0.17 -3.82 14.36
CA SER A 157 1.21 -3.97 13.91
C SER A 157 1.69 -2.83 13.00
N MET A 158 0.76 -1.98 12.53
CA MET A 158 1.03 -0.83 11.67
C MET A 158 0.97 0.47 12.46
N LYS A 159 2.08 1.22 12.43
CA LYS A 159 2.17 2.57 13.00
C LYS A 159 2.75 3.52 11.96
N TYR A 160 2.46 4.81 12.13
CA TYR A 160 2.85 5.86 11.21
C TYR A 160 3.54 6.95 12.00
N PHE A 161 4.68 7.43 11.53
CA PHE A 161 5.26 8.66 12.06
C PHE A 161 5.38 9.73 10.99
N GLN A 162 5.07 10.97 11.37
CA GLN A 162 5.09 12.11 10.46
C GLN A 162 6.53 12.48 10.09
N VAL A 163 6.74 12.86 8.83
CA VAL A 163 7.99 13.41 8.32
C VAL A 163 7.79 14.85 7.83
N PRO A 164 8.82 15.72 7.92
CA PRO A 164 8.66 17.15 7.61
C PRO A 164 8.67 17.46 6.10
N VAL A 165 8.98 16.48 5.26
CA VAL A 165 9.10 16.66 3.80
C VAL A 165 8.49 15.49 3.06
N LYS A 166 7.97 15.78 1.86
CA LYS A 166 7.57 14.76 0.91
C LYS A 166 8.80 14.12 0.29
N LEU A 167 8.95 12.81 0.51
CA LEU A 167 9.96 11.98 -0.14
C LEU A 167 9.39 11.36 -1.41
N ASP A 168 10.19 11.27 -2.47
CA ASP A 168 9.91 10.31 -3.52
C ASP A 168 10.37 8.90 -3.12
N TRP A 169 10.03 7.90 -3.94
CA TRP A 169 10.32 6.51 -3.60
C TRP A 169 11.82 6.21 -3.55
N ASP A 170 12.62 6.82 -4.42
CA ASP A 170 14.04 6.53 -4.51
C ASP A 170 14.79 7.16 -3.33
N GLU A 171 14.46 8.42 -2.98
CA GLU A 171 14.89 9.09 -1.75
C GLU A 171 14.55 8.25 -0.51
N PHE A 172 13.28 7.80 -0.40
CA PHE A 172 12.82 6.96 0.69
C PHE A 172 13.55 5.61 0.75
N PHE A 173 13.78 4.95 -0.38
CA PHE A 173 14.42 3.64 -0.44
C PHE A 173 15.89 3.70 0.02
N GLU A 174 16.62 4.71 -0.41
CA GLU A 174 17.99 4.97 0.02
C GLU A 174 18.04 5.20 1.53
N MET A 175 17.21 6.12 2.05
CA MET A 175 17.11 6.39 3.49
C MET A 175 16.74 5.13 4.28
N THR A 176 15.76 4.35 3.80
CA THR A 176 15.33 3.11 4.45
C THR A 176 16.49 2.12 4.57
N THR A 177 17.32 2.02 3.53
CA THR A 177 18.50 1.13 3.53
C THR A 177 19.54 1.61 4.54
N HIS A 178 19.81 2.92 4.61
CA HIS A 178 20.67 3.48 5.66
C HIS A 178 20.12 3.25 7.06
N VAL A 179 18.83 3.48 7.30
CA VAL A 179 18.20 3.26 8.60
C VAL A 179 18.32 1.79 9.02
N ARG A 180 18.01 0.84 8.13
CA ARG A 180 18.11 -0.62 8.40
C ARG A 180 19.52 -1.04 8.79
N ASN A 181 20.54 -0.48 8.15
CA ASN A 181 21.93 -0.82 8.42
C ASN A 181 22.46 -0.24 9.74
N ASN A 182 21.71 0.66 10.38
CA ASN A 182 22.14 1.41 11.57
C ASN A 182 21.26 1.18 12.81
N ILE A 183 20.40 0.17 12.79
CA ILE A 183 19.58 -0.23 13.94
C ILE A 183 19.65 -1.73 14.16
N ASP A 184 19.68 -2.12 15.44
CA ASP A 184 19.49 -3.51 15.83
C ASP A 184 18.01 -3.89 15.62
N ASN A 185 17.74 -5.14 15.22
CA ASN A 185 16.42 -5.66 14.84
C ASN A 185 15.85 -5.08 13.52
N THR A 186 16.15 -5.76 12.42
CA THR A 186 15.73 -5.38 11.07
C THR A 186 14.39 -5.96 10.63
N ASN A 187 13.67 -6.68 11.51
CA ASN A 187 12.44 -7.37 11.17
C ASN A 187 11.22 -6.42 11.18
N TRP A 188 11.26 -5.45 10.29
CA TRP A 188 10.16 -4.53 10.02
C TRP A 188 10.10 -4.22 8.54
N ASP A 189 8.97 -3.69 8.11
CA ASP A 189 8.73 -3.22 6.76
C ASP A 189 8.30 -1.76 6.78
N ALA A 190 8.70 -0.99 5.78
CA ALA A 190 8.30 0.41 5.66
C ALA A 190 7.66 0.72 4.32
N ALA A 191 6.77 1.71 4.36
CA ALA A 191 6.12 2.27 3.19
C ALA A 191 5.93 3.78 3.38
N LEU A 192 5.85 4.51 2.27
CA LEU A 192 5.43 5.91 2.30
C LEU A 192 3.92 5.97 2.51
N ALA A 193 3.47 6.91 3.32
CA ALA A 193 2.07 7.17 3.58
C ALA A 193 1.79 8.67 3.42
N THR A 194 0.71 9.00 2.73
CA THR A 194 0.23 10.37 2.57
C THR A 194 -1.17 10.43 3.14
N ILE A 195 -1.42 11.32 4.09
CA ILE A 195 -2.69 11.42 4.82
C ILE A 195 -3.29 12.80 4.58
N TYR A 196 -4.59 12.84 4.26
CA TYR A 196 -5.31 14.10 4.04
C TYR A 196 -5.87 14.58 5.38
N ARG A 197 -5.56 15.82 5.75
CA ARG A 197 -6.00 16.46 6.97
C ARG A 197 -6.60 17.82 6.66
N LYS A 198 -7.31 18.39 7.63
CA LYS A 198 -7.89 19.74 7.49
C LYS A 198 -6.79 20.81 7.27
N THR A 199 -5.61 20.56 7.79
CA THR A 199 -4.38 21.38 7.67
C THR A 199 -3.70 21.24 6.31
N GLY A 200 -4.12 20.28 5.47
CA GLY A 200 -3.50 19.98 4.19
C GLY A 200 -3.07 18.52 4.10
N ILE A 201 -2.13 18.26 3.20
CA ILE A 201 -1.53 16.94 3.03
C ILE A 201 -0.38 16.82 4.02
N GLU A 202 -0.34 15.70 4.74
CA GLU A 202 0.73 15.35 5.66
C GLU A 202 1.40 14.05 5.20
N ASP A 203 2.73 14.04 5.22
CA ASP A 203 3.54 12.89 4.80
C ASP A 203 4.05 12.12 6.02
N TYR A 204 4.01 10.79 5.89
CA TYR A 204 4.29 9.83 6.94
C TYR A 204 5.12 8.68 6.39
N ILE A 205 5.85 8.02 7.29
CA ILE A 205 6.40 6.70 7.05
C ILE A 205 5.58 5.71 7.87
N ARG A 206 4.99 4.72 7.20
CA ARG A 206 4.36 3.57 7.84
C ARG A 206 5.42 2.54 8.17
N ILE A 207 5.46 2.08 9.41
CA ILE A 207 6.22 0.93 9.86
C ILE A 207 5.25 -0.21 10.19
N TYR A 208 5.52 -1.38 9.61
CA TYR A 208 4.92 -2.65 9.99
C TYR A 208 5.92 -3.45 10.81
N ASN A 209 5.51 -3.96 11.97
CA ASN A 209 6.30 -4.84 12.82
C ASN A 209 5.37 -5.81 13.56
N ASP A 210 5.52 -7.11 13.28
CA ASP A 210 4.65 -8.19 13.77
C ASP A 210 4.78 -8.47 15.28
N GLN A 211 5.90 -8.08 15.90
CA GLN A 211 6.15 -8.25 17.32
C GLN A 211 5.47 -7.16 18.17
N ASN A 212 4.56 -6.39 17.57
CA ASN A 212 3.87 -5.28 18.21
C ASN A 212 4.87 -4.36 18.93
N SER A 213 5.98 -4.07 18.22
CA SER A 213 7.17 -3.40 18.74
C SER A 213 6.88 -2.39 19.85
N GLU A 214 7.58 -2.57 20.97
CA GLU A 214 7.69 -1.56 22.02
C GLU A 214 7.98 -0.20 21.37
N THR A 215 7.31 0.84 21.87
CA THR A 215 7.39 2.22 21.39
C THR A 215 8.84 2.66 21.14
N GLU A 216 9.79 2.15 21.92
CA GLU A 216 11.22 2.42 21.81
C GLU A 216 11.85 2.06 20.45
N VAL A 217 11.45 0.96 19.81
CA VAL A 217 12.01 0.58 18.49
C VAL A 217 11.55 1.56 17.41
N LEU A 218 10.30 2.00 17.49
CA LEU A 218 9.73 2.95 16.53
C LEU A 218 10.33 4.33 16.71
N ASP A 219 10.55 4.75 17.96
CA ASP A 219 11.21 6.02 18.25
C ASP A 219 12.64 6.04 17.69
N LYS A 220 13.39 4.92 17.83
CA LYS A 220 14.72 4.76 17.20
C LYS A 220 14.66 4.81 15.68
N ILE A 221 13.71 4.10 15.05
CA ILE A 221 13.52 4.13 13.60
C ILE A 221 13.24 5.57 13.13
N ARG A 222 12.29 6.25 13.79
CA ARG A 222 11.91 7.63 13.50
C ARG A 222 13.10 8.58 13.63
N GLU A 223 13.86 8.48 14.73
CA GLU A 223 15.05 9.31 14.95
C GLU A 223 16.04 9.16 13.79
N LYS A 224 16.32 7.94 13.35
CA LYS A 224 17.21 7.68 12.23
C LYS A 224 16.69 8.24 10.91
N TYR A 225 15.40 8.11 10.61
CA TYR A 225 14.83 8.77 9.43
C TYR A 225 14.96 10.29 9.49
N LEU A 226 14.68 10.92 10.64
CA LEU A 226 14.82 12.37 10.79
C LEU A 226 16.28 12.84 10.63
N GLN A 227 17.25 12.04 11.08
CA GLN A 227 18.68 12.29 10.84
C GLN A 227 19.01 12.25 9.34
N GLU A 228 18.55 11.22 8.61
CA GLU A 228 18.78 11.11 7.17
C GLU A 228 18.07 12.21 6.38
N ILE A 229 16.84 12.56 6.74
CA ILE A 229 16.09 13.67 6.14
C ILE A 229 16.80 15.01 6.37
N SER A 230 17.36 15.24 7.56
CA SER A 230 18.08 16.48 7.86
C SER A 230 19.35 16.62 7.00
N LYS A 231 20.12 15.55 6.82
CA LYS A 231 21.28 15.53 5.91
C LYS A 231 20.84 15.79 4.47
N PHE A 232 19.73 15.19 4.06
CA PHE A 232 19.20 15.32 2.72
C PHE A 232 18.77 16.76 2.40
N ILE A 233 18.08 17.42 3.31
CA ILE A 233 17.67 18.83 3.16
C ILE A 233 18.90 19.73 3.13
N GLY A 234 19.86 19.54 4.05
CA GLY A 234 21.08 20.34 4.10
C GLY A 234 22.00 20.21 2.89
N ASN A 235 21.87 19.13 2.11
CA ASN A 235 22.61 18.94 0.84
C ASN A 235 21.90 19.56 -0.38
N LYS A 236 20.65 20.00 -0.24
CA LYS A 236 19.87 20.67 -1.31
C LYS A 236 20.01 22.20 -1.29
N GLU A 237 20.57 22.77 -0.22
CA GLU A 237 20.93 24.19 -0.08
C GLU A 237 22.36 24.46 -0.58
#